data_AF-A0A2U1KTY2-F1
#
_entry.id   AF-A0A2U1KTY2-F1
#
_cell.length_a   1.000
_cell.length_b   1.000
_cell.length_c   1.000
_cell.angle_alpha   90.00
_cell.angle_beta   90.00
_cell.angle_gamma   90.00
#
_symmetry.space_group_name_H-M   'P 1'
#
loop_
_entity.id
_entity.type
_entity.pdbx_description
1 polymer ?
#
loop_
_entity_poly.entity_id
_entity_poly.type
_entity_poly.pdbx_seq_one_letter_code
_entity_poly.pdbx_strand_id
1 'polypeptide(L)'
;MISMSYEKLAHDLKPNSMILCSDGTISMTVLSCDKERGLVKCRCENSAVLGEKKNVNLPGVVVDLPTLTQKDKDDILLWGVPNKIDIIAMSFVRKGSDVAEVRKLLGKHAKSILLMTKVCSLLFHISYYAIFVTHPH
;
A
#
# COMPACT_ATOMS: atom_id res chain seq x y z
N MET A 1 6.62 5.01 -22.05
CA MET A 1 7.21 5.00 -20.70
C MET A 1 6.05 5.07 -19.72
N ILE A 2 6.03 4.21 -18.69
CA ILE A 2 4.96 4.16 -17.69
C ILE A 2 5.52 4.74 -16.39
N SER A 3 4.78 5.66 -15.76
CA SER A 3 5.17 6.22 -14.46
C SER A 3 4.58 5.38 -13.33
N MET A 4 5.35 5.20 -12.26
CA MET A 4 4.92 4.52 -11.05
C MET A 4 5.07 5.43 -9.85
N SER A 5 4.10 5.40 -8.93
CA SER A 5 4.12 6.21 -7.72
C SER A 5 5.15 5.76 -6.67
N TYR A 6 5.88 4.66 -6.92
CA TYR A 6 6.88 4.14 -5.99
C TYR A 6 8.29 4.56 -6.40
N GLU A 7 8.84 5.55 -5.68
CA GLU A 7 10.15 6.14 -6.02
C GLU A 7 11.32 5.18 -5.81
N LYS A 8 11.23 4.28 -4.81
CA LYS A 8 12.28 3.30 -4.49
C LYS A 8 12.27 2.06 -5.39
N LEU A 9 11.42 2.02 -6.40
CA LEU A 9 11.24 0.86 -7.28
C LEU A 9 12.55 0.34 -7.87
N ALA A 10 13.40 1.23 -8.40
CA ALA A 10 14.68 0.85 -9.01
C ALA A 10 15.72 0.35 -7.99
N HIS A 11 15.56 0.68 -6.70
CA HIS A 11 16.44 0.23 -5.63
C HIS A 11 16.05 -1.16 -5.11
N ASP A 12 14.75 -1.43 -5.00
CA ASP A 12 14.24 -2.66 -4.40
C ASP A 12 14.11 -3.81 -5.40
N LEU A 13 13.98 -3.50 -6.70
CA LEU A 13 13.97 -4.49 -7.76
C LEU A 13 15.36 -4.96 -8.16
N LYS A 14 15.43 -6.23 -8.57
CA LYS A 14 16.62 -6.85 -9.13
C LYS A 14 16.32 -7.36 -10.54
N PRO A 15 17.33 -7.53 -11.40
CA PRO A 15 17.15 -8.29 -12.63
C PRO A 15 16.49 -9.64 -12.33
N ASN A 16 15.57 -10.06 -13.21
CA ASN A 16 14.68 -11.22 -13.06
C ASN A 16 13.58 -11.10 -11.99
N SER A 17 13.43 -9.97 -11.29
CA SER A 17 12.25 -9.73 -10.47
C SER A 17 10.99 -9.66 -11.35
N MET A 18 9.86 -10.11 -10.81
CA MET A 18 8.57 -9.99 -11.47
C MET A 18 7.81 -8.76 -10.99
N ILE A 19 7.18 -8.06 -11.92
CA ILE A 19 6.23 -6.97 -11.67
C ILE A 19 4.89 -7.40 -12.23
N LEU A 20 3.86 -7.34 -11.40
CA LEU A 20 2.49 -7.66 -11.77
C LEU A 20 1.66 -6.37 -11.76
N CYS A 21 0.97 -6.06 -12.84
CA CYS A 21 0.10 -4.89 -12.94
C CYS A 21 -1.36 -5.31 -13.19
N SER A 22 -2.30 -4.49 -12.72
CA SER A 22 -3.74 -4.74 -12.84
C SER A 22 -4.12 -6.13 -12.29
N ASP A 23 -3.75 -6.38 -11.03
CA ASP A 23 -4.02 -7.62 -10.29
C ASP A 23 -3.47 -8.89 -10.97
N GLY A 24 -2.35 -8.75 -11.69
CA GLY A 24 -1.69 -9.85 -12.39
C GLY A 24 -2.14 -10.03 -13.83
N THR A 25 -3.05 -9.19 -14.33
CA THR A 25 -3.45 -9.19 -15.75
C THR A 25 -2.28 -8.88 -16.67
N ILE A 26 -1.33 -8.04 -16.25
CA ILE A 26 -0.09 -7.76 -16.96
C ILE A 26 1.06 -8.25 -16.09
N SER A 27 1.97 -9.00 -16.71
CA SER A 27 3.16 -9.55 -16.08
C SER A 27 4.40 -9.06 -16.82
N MET A 28 5.38 -8.59 -16.05
CA MET A 28 6.63 -8.06 -16.59
C MET A 28 7.82 -8.61 -15.83
N THR A 29 8.86 -8.98 -16.57
CA THR A 29 10.15 -9.41 -16.01
C THR A 29 11.14 -8.26 -16.08
N VAL A 30 11.78 -7.93 -14.96
CA VAL A 30 12.81 -6.90 -14.90
C VAL A 30 14.07 -7.38 -15.63
N LEU A 31 14.52 -6.60 -16.61
CA LEU A 31 15.77 -6.85 -17.34
C LEU A 31 16.94 -6.12 -16.68
N SER A 32 16.75 -4.85 -16.31
CA SER A 32 17.77 -4.03 -15.68
C SER A 32 17.15 -2.88 -14.89
N CYS A 33 17.85 -2.43 -13.85
CA CYS A 33 17.47 -1.29 -13.01
C CYS A 33 18.55 -0.21 -13.11
N ASP A 34 18.16 1.00 -13.48
CA ASP A 34 18.99 2.21 -13.45
C ASP A 34 18.62 3.00 -12.19
N LYS A 35 19.46 2.89 -11.17
CA LYS A 35 19.24 3.51 -9.85
C LYS A 35 19.49 5.02 -9.87
N GLU A 36 20.38 5.49 -10.74
CA GLU A 36 20.70 6.93 -10.84
C GLU A 36 19.53 7.70 -11.45
N ARG A 37 18.87 7.09 -12.44
CA ARG A 37 17.70 7.70 -13.10
C ARG A 37 16.36 7.25 -12.53
N GLY A 38 16.35 6.30 -11.60
CA GLY A 38 15.13 5.70 -11.07
C GLY A 38 14.30 4.92 -12.11
N LEU A 39 14.94 4.44 -13.18
CA LEU A 39 14.27 3.77 -14.30
C LEU A 39 14.45 2.25 -14.20
N VAL A 40 13.40 1.51 -14.54
CA VAL A 40 13.45 0.05 -14.62
C VAL A 40 13.06 -0.37 -16.03
N LYS A 41 13.94 -1.13 -16.69
CA LYS A 41 13.63 -1.73 -17.99
C LYS A 41 13.06 -3.12 -17.76
N CYS A 42 11.87 -3.35 -18.28
CA CYS A 42 11.14 -4.60 -18.13
C CYS A 42 10.75 -5.15 -19.50
N ARG A 43 10.68 -6.47 -19.60
CA ARG A 43 10.03 -7.17 -20.72
C ARG A 43 8.61 -7.51 -20.30
N CYS A 44 7.64 -7.15 -21.12
CA CYS A 44 6.25 -7.58 -20.94
C CYS A 44 6.15 -9.05 -21.38
N GLU A 45 5.65 -9.93 -20.51
CA GLU A 45 5.51 -11.35 -20.80
C GLU A 45 4.17 -11.69 -21.47
N ASN A 46 3.22 -10.75 -21.42
CA ASN A 46 1.91 -10.92 -22.05
C ASN A 46 1.35 -9.60 -22.60
N SER A 47 0.42 -9.72 -23.56
CA SER A 47 -0.28 -8.58 -24.15
C SER A 47 -1.59 -8.32 -23.42
N ALA A 48 -1.73 -7.14 -22.82
CA ALA A 48 -2.96 -6.71 -22.19
C ALA A 48 -3.09 -5.18 -22.21
N VAL A 49 -4.33 -4.69 -22.08
CA VAL A 49 -4.63 -3.26 -22.05
C VAL A 49 -4.36 -2.72 -20.65
N LEU A 50 -3.46 -1.74 -20.56
CA LEU A 50 -3.20 -1.03 -19.32
C LEU A 50 -4.14 0.18 -19.20
N GLY A 51 -5.05 0.14 -18.22
CA GLY A 51 -5.86 1.30 -17.87
C GLY A 51 -5.12 2.30 -16.97
N GLU A 52 -5.78 3.39 -16.60
CA GLU A 52 -5.22 4.38 -15.69
C GLU A 52 -5.27 3.92 -14.22
N LYS A 53 -4.32 4.43 -13.41
CA LYS A 53 -4.23 4.23 -11.95
C LYS A 53 -4.36 2.76 -11.52
N LYS A 54 -3.75 1.85 -12.31
CA LYS A 54 -3.76 0.43 -12.01
C LYS A 54 -2.79 0.07 -10.90
N ASN A 55 -3.20 -0.91 -10.10
CA ASN A 55 -2.41 -1.44 -9.00
C ASN A 55 -1.17 -2.14 -9.56
N VAL A 56 -0.07 -2.10 -8.80
CA VAL A 56 1.15 -2.86 -9.08
C VAL A 56 1.47 -3.74 -7.88
N ASN A 57 1.93 -4.95 -8.12
CA ASN A 57 2.34 -5.91 -7.12
C ASN A 57 3.75 -6.43 -7.45
N LEU A 58 4.57 -6.57 -6.42
CA LEU A 58 5.99 -6.89 -6.51
C LEU A 58 6.29 -8.15 -5.69
N PRO A 59 5.98 -9.35 -6.22
CA PRO A 59 6.17 -10.60 -5.49
C PRO A 59 7.65 -10.80 -5.10
N GLY A 60 7.88 -11.14 -3.83
CA GLY A 60 9.22 -11.37 -3.28
C GLY A 60 10.03 -10.10 -2.99
N VAL A 61 9.43 -8.92 -3.15
CA VAL A 61 10.07 -7.63 -2.87
C VAL A 61 9.49 -7.06 -1.59
N VAL A 62 10.37 -6.69 -0.64
CA VAL A 62 9.96 -6.01 0.58
C VAL A 62 9.77 -4.54 0.24
N VAL A 63 8.53 -4.16 -0.01
CA VAL A 63 8.18 -2.77 -0.32
C VAL A 63 8.14 -1.97 0.98
N ASP A 64 9.07 -1.02 1.12
CA ASP A 64 9.16 -0.11 2.26
C ASP A 64 8.28 1.13 2.04
N LEU A 65 6.97 0.96 2.25
CA LEU A 65 5.99 2.04 2.27
C LEU A 65 5.56 2.36 3.70
N PRO A 66 5.19 3.61 4.02
CA PRO A 66 4.62 3.94 5.32
C PRO A 66 3.27 3.23 5.51
N THR A 67 2.97 2.84 6.75
CA THR A 67 1.70 2.15 7.10
C THR A 67 0.49 3.06 6.89
N LEU A 68 0.64 4.36 7.12
CA LEU A 68 -0.39 5.37 6.88
C LEU A 68 0.14 6.45 5.95
N THR A 69 -0.65 6.80 4.94
CA THR A 69 -0.39 7.99 4.13
C THR A 69 -0.79 9.25 4.89
N GLN A 70 -0.32 10.42 4.45
CA GLN A 70 -0.77 11.69 5.04
C GLN A 70 -2.28 11.85 4.95
N LYS A 71 -2.88 11.44 3.83
CA LYS A 71 -4.32 11.42 3.64
C LYS A 71 -5.02 10.54 4.68
N ASP A 72 -4.52 9.33 4.95
CA ASP A 72 -5.12 8.46 5.97
C ASP A 72 -5.08 9.10 7.36
N LYS A 73 -3.97 9.79 7.69
CA LYS A 73 -3.85 10.53 8.97
C LYS A 73 -4.87 11.65 9.05
N ASP A 74 -5.04 12.40 7.97
CA ASP A 74 -6.00 13.50 7.89
C ASP A 74 -7.44 12.97 7.97
N ASP A 75 -7.77 11.89 7.26
CA ASP A 75 -9.08 11.24 7.30
C ASP A 75 -9.38 10.72 8.73
N ILE A 76 -8.41 10.10 9.41
CA ILE A 76 -8.58 9.64 10.79
C ILE A 76 -8.79 10.81 11.76
N LEU A 77 -7.95 11.84 11.70
CA LEU A 77 -7.93 12.92 12.70
C LEU A 77 -9.00 13.99 12.47
N LEU A 78 -9.23 14.37 11.21
CA LEU A 78 -10.14 15.45 10.84
C LEU A 78 -11.57 14.96 10.61
N TRP A 79 -11.75 13.71 10.20
CA TRP A 79 -13.07 13.15 9.93
C TRP A 79 -13.44 12.03 10.91
N GLY A 80 -12.57 11.03 11.09
CA GLY A 80 -12.87 9.86 11.92
C GLY A 80 -13.11 10.19 13.40
N VAL A 81 -12.17 10.90 14.02
CA VAL A 81 -12.24 11.25 15.45
C VAL A 81 -13.47 12.13 15.77
N PRO A 82 -13.78 13.20 15.01
CA PRO A 82 -14.99 14.00 15.23
C PRO A 82 -16.29 13.20 15.06
N ASN A 83 -16.32 12.25 14.13
CA ASN A 83 -17.49 11.40 13.87
C ASN A 83 -17.60 10.19 14.82
N LYS A 84 -16.73 10.07 15.83
CA LYS A 84 -16.76 8.99 16.83
C LYS A 84 -16.79 7.58 16.19
N ILE A 85 -15.94 7.35 15.20
CA ILE A 85 -15.80 6.03 14.58
C ILE A 85 -15.51 4.94 15.63
N ASP A 86 -16.10 3.76 15.46
CA ASP A 86 -15.90 2.64 16.39
C ASP A 86 -14.69 1.80 16.00
N ILE A 87 -14.47 1.64 14.68
CA ILE A 87 -13.47 0.74 14.14
C ILE A 87 -12.68 1.41 13.02
N ILE A 88 -11.35 1.27 13.05
CA ILE A 88 -10.46 1.57 11.94
C ILE A 88 -9.89 0.24 11.42
N ALA A 89 -10.22 -0.10 10.18
CA ALA A 89 -9.58 -1.20 9.47
C ALA A 89 -8.28 -0.69 8.81
N MET A 90 -7.13 -1.12 9.34
CA MET A 90 -5.82 -0.76 8.81
C MET A 90 -5.36 -1.81 7.79
N SER A 91 -5.13 -1.39 6.56
CA SER A 91 -4.57 -2.23 5.51
C SER A 91 -3.03 -2.27 5.60
N PHE A 92 -2.40 -3.40 5.25
CA PHE A 92 -0.93 -3.58 5.16
C PHE A 92 -0.14 -3.45 6.47
N VAL A 93 -0.74 -3.86 7.58
CA VAL A 93 -0.01 -4.00 8.85
C VAL A 93 1.01 -5.14 8.70
N ARG A 94 2.30 -4.79 8.68
CA ARG A 94 3.40 -5.75 8.49
C ARG A 94 4.08 -6.10 9.81
N LYS A 95 4.07 -5.17 10.77
CA LYS A 95 4.74 -5.31 12.07
C LYS A 95 3.85 -4.78 13.19
N GLY A 96 4.03 -5.30 14.40
CA GLY A 96 3.32 -4.80 15.59
C GLY A 96 3.61 -3.32 15.89
N SER A 97 4.79 -2.82 15.47
CA SER A 97 5.16 -1.40 15.56
C SER A 97 4.20 -0.48 14.80
N ASP A 98 3.62 -0.96 13.70
CA ASP A 98 2.71 -0.19 12.87
C ASP A 98 1.43 0.14 13.64
N VAL A 99 0.90 -0.83 14.37
CA VAL A 99 -0.29 -0.66 15.23
C VAL A 99 0.02 0.31 16.37
N ALA A 100 1.22 0.24 16.95
CA ALA A 100 1.65 1.16 18.00
C ALA A 100 1.73 2.61 17.50
N GLU A 101 2.18 2.82 16.25
CA GLU A 101 2.22 4.14 15.62
C GLU A 101 0.82 4.73 15.47
N VAL A 102 -0.15 3.95 14.99
CA VAL A 102 -1.55 4.41 14.84
C VAL A 102 -2.19 4.68 16.21
N ARG A 103 -1.93 3.84 17.21
CA ARG A 103 -2.38 4.11 18.58
C ARG A 103 -1.81 5.42 19.13
N LYS A 104 -0.54 5.71 18.84
CA LYS A 104 0.10 6.97 19.23
C LYS A 104 -0.53 8.16 18.52
N LEU A 105 -0.85 8.02 17.22
CA LEU A 105 -1.55 9.04 16.43
C LEU A 105 -2.94 9.38 17.02
N LEU A 106 -3.70 8.35 17.41
CA LEU A 106 -5.03 8.51 18.01
C LEU A 106 -5.00 9.08 19.44
N GLY A 107 -3.87 8.94 20.15
CA GLY A 107 -3.69 9.44 21.52
C GLY A 107 -4.79 8.96 22.47
N LYS A 108 -5.51 9.91 23.09
CA LYS A 108 -6.61 9.62 24.03
C LYS A 108 -7.78 8.86 23.40
N HIS A 109 -8.00 9.01 22.09
CA HIS A 109 -9.10 8.36 21.36
C HIS A 109 -8.80 6.88 21.06
N ALA A 110 -7.56 6.43 21.21
CA ALA A 110 -7.15 5.04 20.97
C ALA A 110 -7.80 4.03 21.92
N LYS A 111 -8.43 4.50 23.02
CA LYS A 111 -9.13 3.65 23.99
C LYS A 111 -10.56 3.31 23.56
N SER A 112 -11.20 4.20 22.79
CA SER A 112 -12.58 4.03 22.32
C SER A 112 -12.65 3.41 20.93
N ILE A 113 -11.60 3.59 20.13
CA ILE A 113 -11.55 3.13 18.73
C ILE A 113 -10.85 1.77 18.65
N LEU A 114 -11.55 0.77 18.11
CA LEU A 114 -10.99 -0.54 17.82
C LEU A 114 -10.10 -0.47 16.57
N LEU A 115 -8.88 -0.98 16.66
CA LEU A 115 -7.99 -1.13 15.52
C LEU A 115 -8.07 -2.57 14.99
N MET A 116 -8.62 -2.73 13.80
CA MET A 116 -8.67 -4.01 13.11
C MET A 116 -7.56 -4.06 12.06
N THR A 117 -6.64 -5.02 12.19
CA THR A 117 -5.55 -5.19 11.24
C THR A 117 -5.97 -6.14 10.13
N LYS A 118 -5.95 -5.68 8.88
CA LYS A 118 -6.11 -6.55 7.72
C LYS A 118 -4.75 -7.14 7.37
N VAL A 119 -4.52 -8.39 7.80
CA VAL A 119 -3.30 -9.13 7.48
C VAL A 119 -3.36 -9.54 6.00
N CYS A 120 -2.70 -8.77 5.14
CA CYS A 120 -2.39 -9.20 3.79
C CYS A 120 -1.09 -10.01 3.84
N SER A 121 -1.19 -11.33 3.69
CA SER A 121 -0.05 -12.15 3.28
C SER A 121 0.55 -11.55 1.99
N LEU A 122 1.86 -11.71 1.79
CA LEU A 122 2.72 -11.20 0.69
C LEU A 122 2.23 -11.42 -0.77
N LEU A 123 1.00 -11.86 -0.95
CA LEU A 123 0.32 -12.12 -2.21
C LEU A 123 -0.98 -11.30 -2.22
N PHE A 124 -1.02 -10.36 -3.15
CA PHE A 124 -2.18 -9.63 -3.65
C PHE A 124 -2.59 -8.33 -2.97
N HIS A 125 -2.79 -7.36 -3.87
CA HIS A 125 -3.40 -6.05 -3.71
C HIS A 125 -2.53 -4.99 -3.04
N ILE A 126 -2.26 -3.89 -3.75
CA ILE A 126 -1.98 -2.58 -3.15
C ILE A 126 -3.25 -1.77 -3.36
N SER A 127 -4.03 -1.56 -2.30
CA SER A 127 -5.19 -0.68 -2.29
C SER A 127 -5.30 -0.05 -0.91
N TYR A 128 -5.00 1.25 -0.85
CA TYR A 128 -5.02 2.06 0.37
C TYR A 128 -6.47 2.40 0.70
N TYR A 129 -7.08 1.65 1.60
CA TYR A 129 -8.34 2.06 2.20
C TYR A 129 -8.31 1.78 3.69
N ALA A 130 -8.45 2.83 4.49
CA ALA A 130 -8.97 2.75 5.84
C ALA A 130 -10.51 2.70 5.71
N ILE A 131 -11.11 1.58 6.13
CA ILE A 131 -12.57 1.48 6.18
C ILE A 131 -12.99 1.91 7.58
N PHE A 132 -13.83 2.93 7.63
CA PHE A 132 -14.44 3.43 8.85
C PHE A 132 -15.84 2.83 8.99
N VAL A 133 -16.07 2.13 10.10
CA VAL A 133 -17.40 1.58 10.43
C VAL A 133 -17.91 2.33 11.65
N THR A 134 -19.03 3.02 11.47
CA THR A 134 -19.82 3.64 12.54
C THR A 134 -21.06 2.79 12.74
N HIS A 135 -21.36 2.38 13.97
CA HIS A 135 -22.69 1.84 14.26
C HIS A 135 -23.74 2.95 14.10
N PRO A 136 -24.88 2.68 13.43
CA PRO A 136 -26.02 3.57 13.53
C PRO A 136 -26.54 3.48 14.97
N HIS A 137 -26.48 4.58 15.69
CA HIS A 137 -27.21 4.76 16.95
C HIS A 137 -28.71 4.93 16.68
#